data_AF-A0A961EZU6-F1
#
_entry.id   AF-A0A961EZU6-F1
#
_cell.length_a   1.000
_cell.length_b   1.000
_cell.length_c   1.000
_cell.angle_alpha   90.00
_cell.angle_beta   90.00
_cell.angle_gamma   90.00
#
_symmetry.space_group_name_H-M   'P 1'
#
loop_
_entity.id
_entity.type
_entity.pdbx_description
1 polymer ?
#
loop_
_entity_poly.entity_id
_entity_poly.type
_entity_poly.pdbx_seq_one_letter_code
_entity_poly.pdbx_strand_id
1 'polypeptide(L)'
;MDNTEKIEAMLNEIAVQIDPELEQDTIYFAKCVNNGTFTSGGRFYFVKDGQFCFDHADRIKATMRELSPSRRLSRVTRLFPDYSKIVFQIEKGGSFTYRRYDVPMLLNDILLEFEKRSRNLNAKRIESMVEFTEKNDIQLYATGSYENADGVQTNDFAIGRQDLGLLYHALNRKMRRLLIRWQPDQIEFYGDPAFPEHNIAALDVGRYIPDLTDASFADLVAHLESGDVYRIRAAIEYIQHAPELTAQAWNRYGSFVRTRLNREDASFSDFAGAALSRAELATMNKFFENKDFLDFAYMNDDDSELVVTLIGNVIAEAVDIAEFINAAVRTHDESELNKLYNQYAESVKAHLLKVKANHPDGWYARLCRYLLDGRFEKVLFDHSKFRAANASPVLREFWFSVNLNHTEAVYLDIHQSETPDLSEIFWLLPAVPTTNWSDVPERFPESPLSFQRTGSTRGGDSYPWQTLRG
;
A
#
# COMPACT_ATOMS: atom_id res chain seq x y z
N MET A 1 26.16 32.68 9.00
CA MET A 1 26.77 31.59 9.76
C MET A 1 26.60 30.35 8.90
N ASP A 2 27.71 29.75 8.48
CA ASP A 2 27.70 28.50 7.73
C ASP A 2 26.99 27.41 8.57
N ASN A 3 26.37 26.42 7.91
CA ASN A 3 25.73 25.31 8.61
C ASN A 3 26.75 24.58 9.52
N THR A 4 28.02 24.51 9.12
CA THR A 4 29.12 23.96 9.90
C THR A 4 29.31 24.69 11.23
N GLU A 5 29.48 26.01 11.20
CA GLU A 5 29.64 26.85 12.40
C GLU A 5 28.44 26.72 13.35
N LYS A 6 27.23 26.65 12.78
CA LYS A 6 26.00 26.48 13.56
C LYS A 6 25.92 25.10 14.21
N ILE A 7 26.32 24.04 13.49
CA ILE A 7 26.39 22.67 14.01
C ILE A 7 27.38 22.63 15.18
N GLU A 8 28.58 23.17 15.01
CA GLU A 8 29.63 23.17 16.05
C GLU A 8 29.19 23.95 17.30
N ALA A 9 28.60 25.13 17.12
CA ALA A 9 28.09 25.92 18.24
C ALA A 9 27.01 25.16 19.03
N MET A 10 26.04 24.54 18.35
CA MET A 10 24.99 23.76 19.00
C MET A 10 25.54 22.50 19.68
N LEU A 11 26.49 21.81 19.06
CA LEU A 11 27.11 20.63 19.63
C LEU A 11 27.94 20.97 20.87
N ASN A 12 28.67 22.09 20.88
CA ASN A 12 29.40 22.54 22.06
C ASN A 12 28.47 22.86 23.22
N GLU A 13 27.33 23.51 22.96
CA GLU A 13 26.31 23.75 24.00
C GLU A 13 25.77 22.43 24.56
N ILE A 14 25.50 21.43 23.71
CA ILE A 14 25.04 20.11 24.15
C ILE A 14 26.12 19.41 24.97
N ALA A 15 27.38 19.45 24.53
CA ALA A 15 28.51 18.79 25.17
C ALA A 15 28.66 19.24 26.63
N VAL A 16 28.68 20.54 26.87
CA VAL A 16 28.79 21.14 28.22
C VAL A 16 27.69 20.64 29.16
N GLN A 17 26.49 20.40 28.63
CA GLN A 17 25.34 20.03 29.43
C GLN A 17 25.34 18.55 29.79
N ILE A 18 25.75 17.67 28.87
CA ILE A 18 25.77 16.23 29.10
C ILE A 18 27.07 15.75 29.77
N ASP A 19 28.13 16.55 29.77
CA ASP A 19 29.44 16.22 30.34
C ASP A 19 29.40 15.63 31.76
N PRO A 20 28.58 16.15 32.70
CA PRO A 20 28.49 15.57 34.05
C PRO A 20 28.02 14.11 34.06
N GLU A 21 27.23 13.70 33.06
CA GLU A 21 26.65 12.35 32.94
C GLU A 21 27.59 11.35 32.25
N LEU A 22 28.66 11.84 31.61
CA LEU A 22 29.64 11.01 30.91
C LEU A 22 30.64 10.43 31.90
N GLU A 23 31.04 9.18 31.67
CA GLU A 23 32.12 8.53 32.40
C GLU A 23 33.49 8.91 31.82
N GLN A 24 34.49 8.94 32.71
CA GLN A 24 35.88 9.14 32.31
C GLN A 24 36.34 7.95 31.44
N ASP A 25 37.11 8.25 30.39
CA ASP A 25 37.69 7.27 29.46
C ASP A 25 36.67 6.40 28.68
N THR A 26 35.40 6.84 28.63
CA THR A 26 34.34 6.19 27.86
C THR A 26 33.93 7.04 26.66
N ILE A 27 33.90 6.40 25.48
CA ILE A 27 33.42 7.02 24.24
C ILE A 27 31.93 6.73 24.04
N TYR A 28 31.13 7.78 23.99
CA TYR A 28 29.71 7.70 23.74
C TYR A 28 29.38 8.02 22.28
N PHE A 29 28.39 7.32 21.75
CA PHE A 29 27.89 7.44 20.39
C PHE A 29 26.40 7.72 20.39
N ALA A 30 25.92 8.53 19.44
CA ALA A 30 24.49 8.70 19.17
C ALA A 30 24.23 8.64 17.66
N LYS A 31 23.45 7.64 17.23
CA LYS A 31 22.99 7.50 15.84
C LYS A 31 21.69 8.28 15.64
N CYS A 32 21.74 9.34 14.84
CA CYS A 32 20.60 10.20 14.52
C CYS A 32 20.24 10.09 13.04
N VAL A 33 18.97 10.29 12.70
CA VAL A 33 18.46 10.19 11.32
C VAL A 33 17.73 11.47 10.96
N ASN A 34 18.00 12.02 9.78
CA ASN A 34 17.14 12.98 9.09
C ASN A 34 16.51 12.24 7.89
N ASN A 35 15.19 12.04 7.87
CA ASN A 35 14.49 11.43 6.73
C ASN A 35 13.70 12.46 5.90
N GLY A 36 13.99 13.76 6.04
CA GLY A 36 13.32 14.87 5.36
C GLY A 36 12.06 15.37 6.09
N THR A 37 11.22 14.47 6.59
CA THR A 37 9.98 14.82 7.30
C THR A 37 10.14 14.83 8.83
N PHE A 38 11.07 14.01 9.33
CA PHE A 38 11.33 13.77 10.73
C PHE A 38 12.85 13.69 11.00
N THR A 39 13.23 14.06 12.22
CA THR A 39 14.59 13.94 12.71
C THR A 39 14.60 13.21 14.04
N SER A 40 15.39 12.13 14.16
CA SER A 40 15.64 11.47 15.43
C SER A 40 16.80 12.15 16.17
N GLY A 41 16.72 12.23 17.50
CA GLY A 41 17.84 12.68 18.34
C GLY A 41 18.78 11.53 18.76
N GLY A 42 18.53 10.32 18.27
CA GLY A 42 19.24 9.11 18.66
C GLY A 42 19.05 8.70 20.12
N ARG A 43 19.62 7.54 20.47
CA ARG A 43 19.87 7.14 21.86
C ARG A 43 21.39 7.05 22.03
N PHE A 44 21.92 7.64 23.09
CA PHE A 44 23.32 7.50 23.43
C PHE A 44 23.63 6.06 23.85
N TYR A 45 24.77 5.54 23.42
CA TYR A 45 25.31 4.25 23.81
C TYR A 45 26.84 4.33 23.84
N PHE A 46 27.49 3.38 24.46
CA PHE A 46 28.95 3.18 24.36
C PHE A 46 29.22 1.71 24.06
N VAL A 47 30.46 1.37 23.72
CA VAL A 47 30.85 -0.01 23.44
C VAL A 47 31.73 -0.52 24.57
N LYS A 48 31.33 -1.62 25.19
CA LYS A 48 32.11 -2.31 26.23
C LYS A 48 32.18 -3.80 25.88
N ASP A 49 33.39 -4.35 25.82
CA ASP A 49 33.66 -5.74 25.44
C ASP A 49 32.98 -6.15 24.11
N GLY A 50 32.95 -5.22 23.14
CA GLY A 50 32.33 -5.42 21.83
C GLY A 50 30.80 -5.34 21.82
N GLN A 51 30.15 -5.04 22.94
CA GLN A 51 28.70 -4.94 23.05
C GLN A 51 28.23 -3.50 23.22
N PHE A 52 27.07 -3.18 22.66
CA PHE A 52 26.41 -1.89 22.87
C PHE A 52 25.82 -1.82 24.28
N CYS A 53 26.33 -0.90 25.08
CA CYS A 53 25.87 -0.63 26.44
C CYS A 53 25.07 0.68 26.48
N PHE A 54 23.95 0.65 27.21
CA PHE A 54 23.03 1.78 27.34
C PHE A 54 22.92 2.28 28.79
N ASP A 55 23.80 1.86 29.69
CA ASP A 55 23.67 2.04 31.15
C ASP A 55 23.75 3.50 31.64
N HIS A 56 23.97 4.46 30.74
CA HIS A 56 23.95 5.90 30.99
C HIS A 56 22.99 6.65 30.08
N ALA A 57 22.39 5.94 29.12
CA ALA A 57 21.56 6.53 28.08
C ALA A 57 20.35 7.26 28.67
N ASP A 58 19.79 6.75 29.76
CA ASP A 58 18.58 7.33 30.37
C ASP A 58 18.87 8.60 31.16
N ARG A 59 20.04 8.68 31.83
CA ARG A 59 20.52 9.92 32.47
C ARG A 59 20.84 10.99 31.45
N ILE A 60 21.65 10.67 30.44
CA ILE A 60 21.95 11.58 29.33
C ILE A 60 20.65 12.04 28.66
N LYS A 61 19.70 11.13 28.43
CA LYS A 61 18.39 11.45 27.86
C LYS A 61 17.55 12.37 28.76
N ALA A 62 17.62 12.22 30.08
CA ALA A 62 16.95 13.13 31.01
C ALA A 62 17.54 14.54 30.90
N THR A 63 18.87 14.68 30.95
CA THR A 63 19.57 15.96 30.76
C THR A 63 19.23 16.60 29.40
N MET A 64 19.22 15.80 28.33
CA MET A 64 18.83 16.27 26.98
C MET A 64 17.38 16.73 26.87
N ARG A 65 16.47 16.27 27.75
CA ARG A 65 15.07 16.73 27.78
C ARG A 65 14.94 18.11 28.40
N GLU A 66 15.81 18.44 29.36
CA GLU A 66 15.85 19.76 30.02
C GLU A 66 16.42 20.84 29.08
N LEU A 67 17.19 20.45 28.07
CA LEU A 67 17.59 21.37 27.01
C LEU A 67 16.38 21.91 26.25
N SER A 68 16.45 23.21 25.93
CA SER A 68 15.46 23.85 25.08
C SER A 68 15.30 23.06 23.77
N PRO A 69 14.09 22.99 23.18
CA PRO A 69 13.87 22.24 21.95
C PRO A 69 14.77 22.66 20.79
N SER A 70 15.29 23.89 20.79
CA SER A 70 16.25 24.40 19.82
C SER A 70 17.66 23.84 19.99
N ARG A 71 17.99 23.23 21.14
CA ARG A 71 19.33 22.76 21.53
C ARG A 71 19.43 21.23 21.64
N ARG A 72 18.55 20.49 20.96
CA ARG A 72 18.58 19.02 20.95
C ARG A 72 19.33 18.47 19.74
N LEU A 73 19.91 17.28 19.86
CA LEU A 73 20.57 16.59 18.74
C LEU A 73 19.65 16.42 17.51
N SER A 74 18.34 16.28 17.69
CA SER A 74 17.40 16.24 16.57
C SER A 74 17.39 17.53 15.74
N ARG A 75 17.60 18.70 16.37
CA ARG A 75 17.73 19.98 15.65
C ARG A 75 19.06 20.11 14.95
N VAL A 76 20.14 19.66 15.58
CA VAL A 76 21.47 19.58 14.92
C VAL A 76 21.38 18.68 13.69
N THR A 77 20.75 17.51 13.83
CA THR A 77 20.55 16.53 12.76
C THR A 77 19.78 17.10 11.56
N ARG A 78 18.85 18.03 11.79
CA ARG A 78 18.10 18.72 10.73
C ARG A 78 18.96 19.66 9.87
N LEU A 79 20.16 20.02 10.32
CA LEU A 79 21.09 20.84 9.54
C LEU A 79 21.90 20.00 8.53
N PHE A 80 21.85 18.68 8.63
CA PHE A 80 22.42 17.76 7.65
C PHE A 80 21.46 17.51 6.50
N PRO A 81 21.95 17.12 5.30
CA PRO A 81 21.11 16.80 4.16
C PRO A 81 20.01 15.79 4.51
N ASP A 82 18.87 15.93 3.84
CA ASP A 82 17.77 14.97 3.98
C ASP A 82 18.21 13.55 3.60
N TYR A 83 17.54 12.57 4.21
CA TYR A 83 17.84 11.15 4.07
C TYR A 83 19.29 10.83 4.43
N SER A 84 19.72 11.31 5.60
CA SER A 84 21.04 11.03 6.16
C SER A 84 20.94 10.39 7.54
N LYS A 85 21.89 9.50 7.83
CA LYS A 85 22.18 9.02 9.19
C LYS A 85 23.50 9.62 9.63
N ILE A 86 23.55 10.16 10.83
CA ILE A 86 24.73 10.80 11.41
C ILE A 86 25.08 10.04 12.70
N VAL A 87 26.35 9.66 12.86
CA VAL A 87 26.87 9.25 14.18
C VAL A 87 27.58 10.44 14.79
N PHE A 88 27.13 10.82 15.98
CA PHE A 88 27.84 11.74 16.86
C PHE A 88 28.66 10.92 17.85
N GLN A 89 29.87 11.37 18.16
CA GLN A 89 30.77 10.77 19.13
C GLN A 89 31.23 11.85 20.13
N ILE A 90 31.27 11.51 21.42
CA ILE A 90 31.74 12.41 22.48
C ILE A 90 32.39 11.62 23.64
N GLU A 91 33.38 12.24 24.27
CA GLU A 91 34.03 11.79 25.50
C GLU A 91 33.88 12.87 26.57
N LYS A 92 34.02 12.48 27.84
CA LYS A 92 34.02 13.45 28.95
C LYS A 92 35.15 14.47 28.79
N GLY A 93 34.82 15.75 28.96
CA GLY A 93 35.70 16.90 28.76
C GLY A 93 36.00 17.23 27.29
N GLY A 94 35.43 16.47 26.35
CA GLY A 94 35.69 16.61 24.91
C GLY A 94 34.61 17.37 24.15
N SER A 95 34.92 17.70 22.90
CA SER A 95 33.94 18.20 21.91
C SER A 95 33.35 17.04 21.13
N PHE A 96 32.13 17.23 20.61
CA PHE A 96 31.57 16.26 19.67
C PHE A 96 32.41 16.17 18.39
N THR A 97 32.59 14.94 17.92
CA THR A 97 32.90 14.67 16.52
C THR A 97 31.68 14.04 15.86
N TYR A 98 31.56 14.17 14.54
CA TYR A 98 30.44 13.56 13.82
C TYR A 98 30.86 13.06 12.44
N ARG A 99 30.17 12.03 11.97
CA ARG A 99 30.32 11.51 10.61
C ARG A 99 28.95 11.14 10.04
N ARG A 100 28.74 11.50 8.78
CA ARG A 100 27.61 11.00 7.99
C ARG A 100 27.88 9.56 7.59
N TYR A 101 26.87 8.70 7.73
CA TYR A 101 26.94 7.32 7.26
C TYR A 101 27.16 7.29 5.75
N ASP A 102 28.10 6.45 5.34
CA ASP A 102 28.24 6.01 3.96
C ASP A 102 27.49 4.69 3.76
N VAL A 103 27.51 4.19 2.52
CA VAL A 103 26.85 2.94 2.14
C VAL A 103 27.37 1.75 2.97
N PRO A 104 28.70 1.52 3.12
CA PRO A 104 29.20 0.44 3.98
C PRO A 104 28.67 0.48 5.40
N MET A 105 28.59 1.66 6.03
CA MET A 105 28.04 1.79 7.38
C MET A 105 26.55 1.45 7.45
N LEU A 106 25.76 1.82 6.44
CA LEU A 106 24.33 1.46 6.35
C LEU A 106 24.15 -0.06 6.16
N LEU A 107 24.94 -0.68 5.28
CA LEU A 107 24.92 -2.13 5.07
C LEU A 107 25.28 -2.91 6.35
N ASN A 108 26.24 -2.40 7.13
CA ASN A 108 26.61 -2.99 8.41
C ASN A 108 25.47 -2.89 9.45
N ASP A 109 24.75 -1.78 9.52
CA ASP A 109 23.60 -1.66 10.42
C ASP A 109 22.45 -2.60 10.00
N ILE A 110 22.23 -2.76 8.69
CA ILE A 110 21.30 -3.76 8.16
C ILE A 110 21.73 -5.18 8.56
N LEU A 111 23.02 -5.53 8.42
CA LEU A 111 23.57 -6.82 8.85
C LEU A 111 23.27 -7.10 10.33
N LEU A 112 23.54 -6.14 11.22
CA LEU A 112 23.31 -6.31 12.65
C LEU A 112 21.83 -6.59 12.99
N GLU A 113 20.90 -5.98 12.25
CA GLU A 113 19.48 -6.26 12.40
C GLU A 113 19.11 -7.66 11.89
N PHE A 114 19.74 -8.17 10.83
CA PHE A 114 19.58 -9.56 10.38
C PHE A 114 20.11 -10.56 11.41
N GLU A 115 21.29 -10.33 12.00
CA GLU A 115 21.86 -11.18 13.05
C GLU A 115 21.02 -11.18 14.33
N LYS A 116 20.41 -10.04 14.67
CA LYS A 116 19.46 -9.96 15.78
C LYS A 116 18.20 -10.75 15.45
N ARG A 117 17.67 -10.62 14.23
CA ARG A 117 16.47 -11.33 13.80
C ARG A 117 16.69 -12.83 13.71
N SER A 118 17.85 -13.27 13.23
CA SER A 118 18.18 -14.70 13.11
C SER A 118 18.23 -15.39 14.47
N ARG A 119 18.84 -14.73 15.48
CA ARG A 119 18.81 -15.21 16.87
C ARG A 119 17.39 -15.32 17.42
N ASN A 120 16.53 -14.35 17.14
CA ASN A 120 15.13 -14.38 17.59
C ASN A 120 14.31 -15.50 16.92
N LEU A 121 14.63 -15.86 15.68
CA LEU A 121 13.92 -16.88 14.90
C LEU A 121 14.57 -18.27 14.98
N ASN A 122 15.72 -18.40 15.63
CA ASN A 122 16.61 -19.56 15.52
C ASN A 122 16.86 -19.96 14.05
N ALA A 123 17.02 -18.97 13.18
CA ALA A 123 17.19 -19.16 11.74
C ALA A 123 18.64 -19.52 11.40
N LYS A 124 18.81 -20.53 10.53
CA LYS A 124 20.09 -20.91 9.90
C LYS A 124 20.37 -20.10 8.63
N ARG A 125 19.32 -19.59 8.00
CA ARG A 125 19.40 -18.76 6.81
C ARG A 125 18.24 -17.77 6.81
N ILE A 126 18.50 -16.55 6.37
CA ILE A 126 17.46 -15.55 6.09
C ILE A 126 17.73 -15.00 4.70
N GLU A 127 16.68 -14.93 3.89
CA GLU A 127 16.68 -14.15 2.66
C GLU A 127 15.64 -13.05 2.77
N SER A 128 15.95 -11.86 2.27
CA SER A 128 14.97 -10.78 2.11
C SER A 128 15.22 -10.12 0.78
N MET A 129 14.19 -10.13 -0.07
CA MET A 129 14.14 -9.35 -1.29
C MET A 129 13.36 -8.09 -0.99
N VAL A 130 13.97 -6.93 -1.19
CA VAL A 130 13.37 -5.61 -1.02
C VAL A 130 13.25 -4.95 -2.38
N GLU A 131 12.07 -4.45 -2.71
CA GLU A 131 11.78 -3.62 -3.88
C GLU A 131 11.54 -2.18 -3.43
N PHE A 132 12.16 -1.25 -4.16
CA PHE A 132 12.10 0.18 -3.91
C PHE A 132 11.24 0.84 -4.99
N THR A 133 10.17 1.52 -4.56
CA THR A 133 9.28 2.25 -5.46
C THR A 133 9.15 3.70 -4.98
N GLU A 134 9.39 4.66 -5.86
CA GLU A 134 9.25 6.09 -5.56
C GLU A 134 8.06 6.65 -6.36
N LYS A 135 6.99 7.09 -5.66
CA LYS A 135 5.89 7.88 -6.24
C LYS A 135 5.96 9.31 -5.71
N ASN A 136 5.57 9.49 -4.45
CA ASN A 136 5.70 10.75 -3.69
C ASN A 136 6.76 10.64 -2.58
N ASP A 137 6.74 9.51 -1.88
CA ASP A 137 7.75 9.07 -0.92
C ASP A 137 8.24 7.68 -1.31
N ILE A 138 9.40 7.28 -0.79
CA ILE A 138 9.91 5.93 -0.98
C ILE A 138 9.02 4.90 -0.27
N GLN A 139 8.58 3.91 -1.04
CA GLN A 139 7.88 2.73 -0.55
C GLN A 139 8.80 1.52 -0.67
N LEU A 140 8.82 0.71 0.40
CA LEU A 140 9.62 -0.51 0.48
C LEU A 140 8.70 -1.71 0.55
N TYR A 141 8.74 -2.57 -0.45
CA TYR A 141 8.03 -3.86 -0.44
C TYR A 141 9.05 -4.97 -0.23
N ALA A 142 8.85 -5.79 0.78
CA ALA A 142 9.80 -6.87 1.05
C ALA A 142 9.11 -8.20 1.22
N THR A 143 9.71 -9.21 0.62
CA THR A 143 9.40 -10.62 0.78
C THR A 143 10.62 -11.28 1.39
N GLY A 144 10.44 -11.94 2.51
CA GLY A 144 11.51 -12.65 3.18
C GLY A 144 11.18 -14.11 3.39
N SER A 145 12.22 -14.92 3.50
CA SER A 145 12.12 -16.29 3.96
C SER A 145 13.20 -16.56 4.98
N TYR A 146 12.92 -17.46 5.93
CA TYR A 146 13.95 -17.99 6.80
C TYR A 146 13.83 -19.50 6.91
N GLU A 147 14.97 -20.14 7.14
CA GLU A 147 15.08 -21.57 7.36
C GLU A 147 15.45 -21.81 8.82
N ASN A 148 14.66 -22.61 9.54
CA ASN A 148 14.95 -23.04 10.90
C ASN A 148 14.78 -24.58 11.03
N ALA A 149 14.73 -25.10 12.25
CA ALA A 149 14.56 -26.54 12.48
C ALA A 149 13.21 -27.10 11.97
N ASP A 150 12.19 -26.24 11.84
CA ASP A 150 10.84 -26.60 11.42
C ASP A 150 10.68 -26.52 9.88
N GLY A 151 11.71 -26.08 9.17
CA GLY A 151 11.72 -25.95 7.71
C GLY A 151 11.83 -24.49 7.25
N VAL A 152 11.40 -24.24 6.00
CA VAL A 152 11.42 -22.91 5.39
C VAL A 152 10.08 -22.22 5.63
N GLN A 153 10.12 -21.02 6.18
CA GLN A 153 8.96 -20.15 6.37
C GLN A 153 9.12 -18.88 5.55
N THR A 154 8.04 -18.46 4.88
CA THR A 154 8.01 -17.24 4.05
C THR A 154 7.10 -16.22 4.71
N ASN A 155 7.59 -14.99 4.87
CA ASN A 155 6.87 -13.90 5.52
C ASN A 155 7.20 -12.57 4.82
N ASP A 156 6.23 -11.66 4.76
CA ASP A 156 6.45 -10.30 4.30
C ASP A 156 7.12 -9.47 5.40
N PHE A 157 8.45 -9.39 5.38
CA PHE A 157 9.20 -8.52 6.28
C PHE A 157 10.34 -7.80 5.57
N ALA A 158 10.52 -6.53 5.94
CA ALA A 158 11.70 -5.73 5.62
C ALA A 158 12.47 -5.48 6.93
N ILE A 159 13.58 -6.18 7.13
CA ILE A 159 14.47 -5.91 8.26
C ILE A 159 15.19 -4.58 8.00
N GLY A 160 15.21 -3.68 8.97
CA GLY A 160 15.92 -2.40 8.85
C GLY A 160 15.31 -1.42 7.86
N ARG A 161 13.97 -1.34 7.74
CA ARG A 161 13.27 -0.42 6.80
C ARG A 161 13.83 1.00 6.75
N GLN A 162 14.12 1.59 7.90
CA GLN A 162 14.69 2.95 7.94
C GLN A 162 16.06 3.00 7.26
N ASP A 163 16.96 2.07 7.57
CA ASP A 163 18.30 2.02 6.98
C ASP A 163 18.28 1.63 5.50
N LEU A 164 17.33 0.78 5.08
CA LEU A 164 17.08 0.48 3.66
C LEU A 164 16.65 1.72 2.87
N GLY A 165 15.76 2.55 3.45
CA GLY A 165 15.37 3.81 2.83
C GLY A 165 16.55 4.78 2.69
N LEU A 166 17.37 4.89 3.73
CA LEU A 166 18.59 5.71 3.68
C LEU A 166 19.62 5.17 2.67
N LEU A 167 19.74 3.84 2.56
CA LEU A 167 20.60 3.18 1.57
C LEU A 167 20.17 3.52 0.15
N TYR A 168 18.87 3.48 -0.15
CA TYR A 168 18.34 3.88 -1.45
C TYR A 168 18.75 5.31 -1.83
N HIS A 169 18.62 6.26 -0.90
CA HIS A 169 19.03 7.65 -1.14
C HIS A 169 20.56 7.80 -1.26
N ALA A 170 21.33 7.07 -0.45
CA ALA A 170 22.80 7.05 -0.53
C ALA A 170 23.30 6.49 -1.87
N LEU A 171 22.53 5.58 -2.49
CA LEU A 171 22.77 5.04 -3.83
C LEU A 171 22.12 5.89 -4.95
N ASN A 172 21.88 7.18 -4.68
CA ASN A 172 21.32 8.14 -5.62
C ASN A 172 19.97 7.72 -6.21
N ARG A 173 19.13 7.01 -5.43
CA ARG A 173 17.79 6.58 -5.84
C ARG A 173 17.76 5.63 -7.04
N LYS A 174 18.89 4.97 -7.33
CA LYS A 174 19.03 4.09 -8.50
C LYS A 174 18.69 2.63 -8.21
N MET A 175 18.74 2.22 -6.94
CA MET A 175 18.46 0.84 -6.54
C MET A 175 16.98 0.53 -6.72
N ARG A 176 16.63 -0.43 -7.59
CA ARG A 176 15.25 -0.92 -7.75
C ARG A 176 14.98 -2.09 -6.83
N ARG A 177 15.94 -2.98 -6.64
CA ARG A 177 15.82 -4.16 -5.77
C ARG A 177 17.10 -4.50 -5.05
N LEU A 178 16.97 -4.97 -3.81
CA LEU A 178 18.06 -5.48 -3.01
C LEU A 178 17.66 -6.83 -2.43
N LEU A 179 18.39 -7.87 -2.82
CA LEU A 179 18.40 -9.15 -2.14
C LEU A 179 19.49 -9.13 -1.07
N ILE A 180 19.09 -9.53 0.13
CA ILE A 180 19.97 -9.74 1.26
C ILE A 180 19.89 -11.22 1.60
N ARG A 181 21.04 -11.90 1.58
CA ARG A 181 21.17 -13.27 2.07
C ARG A 181 22.05 -13.30 3.28
N TRP A 182 21.53 -13.83 4.37
CA TRP A 182 22.26 -14.00 5.62
C TRP A 182 22.34 -15.48 5.97
N GLN A 183 23.53 -15.92 6.38
CA GLN A 183 23.85 -17.19 7.02
C GLN A 183 24.84 -16.89 8.16
N PRO A 184 25.07 -17.82 9.10
CA PRO A 184 26.17 -17.69 10.05
C PRO A 184 27.47 -17.33 9.33
N ASP A 185 28.12 -16.26 9.78
CA ASP A 185 29.40 -15.76 9.28
C ASP A 185 29.40 -15.22 7.83
N GLN A 186 28.26 -15.16 7.15
CA GLN A 186 28.18 -14.71 5.76
C GLN A 186 26.92 -13.86 5.51
N ILE A 187 27.13 -12.65 4.97
CA ILE A 187 26.08 -11.85 4.37
C ILE A 187 26.44 -11.49 2.94
N GLU A 188 25.45 -11.55 2.06
CA GLU A 188 25.60 -11.21 0.66
C GLU A 188 24.50 -10.23 0.26
N PHE A 189 24.90 -9.22 -0.52
CA PHE A 189 24.01 -8.21 -1.06
C PHE A 189 24.03 -8.32 -2.58
N TYR A 190 22.84 -8.42 -3.18
CA TYR A 190 22.67 -8.42 -4.62
C TYR A 190 21.65 -7.36 -5.02
N GLY A 191 22.06 -6.45 -5.91
CA GLY A 191 21.28 -5.28 -6.32
C GLY A 191 20.87 -5.34 -7.79
N ASP A 192 19.73 -4.72 -8.09
CA ASP A 192 19.34 -4.34 -9.45
C ASP A 192 19.13 -2.81 -9.52
N PRO A 193 20.06 -2.03 -10.11
CA PRO A 193 21.35 -2.46 -10.68
C PRO A 193 22.37 -2.86 -9.60
N ALA A 194 23.48 -3.45 -10.01
CA ALA A 194 24.62 -3.74 -9.12
C ALA A 194 25.32 -2.46 -8.64
N PHE A 195 25.97 -2.52 -7.48
CA PHE A 195 26.85 -1.46 -6.96
C PHE A 195 28.15 -2.09 -6.41
N PRO A 196 29.06 -2.54 -7.30
CA PRO A 196 30.28 -3.26 -6.91
C PRO A 196 31.20 -2.47 -5.98
N GLU A 197 31.23 -1.14 -6.09
CA GLU A 197 31.97 -0.22 -5.22
C GLU A 197 31.54 -0.30 -3.74
N HIS A 198 30.38 -0.91 -3.48
CA HIS A 198 29.81 -1.11 -2.16
C HIS A 198 29.64 -2.60 -1.80
N ASN A 199 30.27 -3.50 -2.55
CA ASN A 199 30.11 -4.96 -2.41
C ASN A 199 28.65 -5.43 -2.60
N ILE A 200 27.90 -4.75 -3.46
CA ILE A 200 26.56 -5.17 -3.87
C ILE A 200 26.67 -5.78 -5.27
N ALA A 201 26.67 -7.10 -5.35
CA ALA A 201 26.79 -7.84 -6.61
C ALA A 201 25.55 -7.66 -7.49
N ALA A 202 25.63 -8.05 -8.76
CA ALA A 202 24.47 -8.04 -9.64
C ALA A 202 23.45 -9.09 -9.18
N LEU A 203 22.19 -8.66 -9.05
CA LEU A 203 21.08 -9.57 -8.83
C LEU A 203 20.79 -10.36 -10.12
N ASP A 204 21.03 -11.66 -10.07
CA ASP A 204 20.54 -12.58 -11.12
C ASP A 204 19.05 -12.79 -10.92
N VAL A 205 18.26 -11.95 -11.58
CA VAL A 205 16.80 -12.04 -11.45
C VAL A 205 16.25 -13.31 -12.11
N GLY A 206 16.98 -13.89 -13.07
CA GLY A 206 16.60 -15.14 -13.74
C GLY A 206 16.47 -16.32 -12.78
N ARG A 207 17.31 -16.38 -11.73
CA ARG A 207 17.20 -17.38 -10.66
C ARG A 207 15.95 -17.25 -9.78
N TYR A 208 15.26 -16.11 -9.85
CA TYR A 208 14.05 -15.82 -9.08
C TYR A 208 12.78 -15.85 -9.93
N ILE A 209 12.92 -16.08 -11.24
CA ILE A 209 11.81 -16.42 -12.12
C ILE A 209 11.38 -17.85 -11.71
N PRO A 210 10.16 -18.03 -11.20
CA PRO A 210 9.70 -19.35 -10.80
C PRO A 210 9.66 -20.26 -12.01
N ASP A 211 10.11 -21.51 -11.84
CA ASP A 211 9.96 -22.52 -12.87
C ASP A 211 8.48 -22.88 -12.99
N LEU A 212 7.89 -22.53 -14.12
CA LEU A 212 6.49 -22.81 -14.44
C LEU A 212 6.35 -24.02 -15.37
N THR A 213 7.41 -24.79 -15.61
CA THR A 213 7.34 -26.03 -16.38
C THR A 213 6.36 -26.97 -15.66
N ASP A 214 5.21 -27.24 -16.29
CA ASP A 214 4.06 -28.00 -15.74
C ASP A 214 3.18 -27.27 -14.71
N ALA A 215 3.23 -25.92 -14.67
CA ALA A 215 2.38 -25.13 -13.79
C ALA A 215 0.88 -25.36 -14.06
N SER A 216 0.11 -25.56 -13.01
CA SER A 216 -1.35 -25.59 -13.06
C SER A 216 -1.92 -24.18 -13.28
N PHE A 217 -3.22 -24.08 -13.62
CA PHE A 217 -3.90 -22.78 -13.68
C PHE A 217 -3.83 -22.04 -12.33
N ALA A 218 -3.80 -22.78 -11.20
CA ALA A 218 -3.68 -22.22 -9.86
C ALA A 218 -2.33 -21.55 -9.63
N ASP A 219 -1.26 -22.25 -10.03
CA ASP A 219 0.10 -21.73 -9.92
C ASP A 219 0.21 -20.45 -10.76
N LEU A 220 -0.28 -20.49 -12.00
CA LEU A 220 -0.30 -19.32 -12.88
C LEU A 220 -1.04 -18.12 -12.25
N VAL A 221 -2.26 -18.34 -11.74
CA VAL A 221 -3.06 -17.29 -11.07
C VAL A 221 -2.33 -16.73 -9.86
N ALA A 222 -1.71 -17.57 -9.03
CA ALA A 222 -0.92 -17.11 -7.89
C ALA A 222 0.24 -16.19 -8.30
N HIS A 223 0.85 -16.43 -9.46
CA HIS A 223 1.92 -15.59 -10.00
C HIS A 223 1.38 -14.27 -10.56
N LEU A 224 0.32 -14.30 -11.35
CA LEU A 224 -0.34 -13.12 -11.92
C LEU A 224 -0.91 -12.19 -10.83
N GLU A 225 -1.43 -12.76 -9.75
CA GLU A 225 -2.04 -12.04 -8.64
C GLU A 225 -1.05 -11.68 -7.51
N SER A 226 0.25 -11.95 -7.67
CA SER A 226 1.25 -11.75 -6.61
C SER A 226 1.68 -10.30 -6.39
N GLY A 227 1.45 -9.43 -7.37
CA GLY A 227 2.03 -8.08 -7.42
C GLY A 227 3.55 -8.04 -7.59
N ASP A 228 4.20 -9.19 -7.82
CA ASP A 228 5.62 -9.28 -8.16
C ASP A 228 5.81 -9.26 -9.68
N VAL A 229 6.44 -8.19 -10.18
CA VAL A 229 6.64 -7.96 -11.62
C VAL A 229 7.30 -9.14 -12.34
N TYR A 230 8.19 -9.89 -11.70
CA TYR A 230 8.88 -11.00 -12.35
C TYR A 230 8.06 -12.28 -12.31
N ARG A 231 7.31 -12.53 -11.23
CA ARG A 231 6.32 -13.63 -11.22
C ARG A 231 5.25 -13.40 -12.28
N ILE A 232 4.75 -12.17 -12.37
CA ILE A 232 3.77 -11.77 -13.40
C ILE A 232 4.37 -11.97 -14.78
N ARG A 233 5.59 -11.49 -15.02
CA ARG A 233 6.27 -11.66 -16.31
C ARG A 233 6.51 -13.13 -16.67
N ALA A 234 6.99 -13.93 -15.71
CA ALA A 234 7.17 -15.37 -15.88
C ALA A 234 5.85 -16.05 -16.29
N ALA A 235 4.76 -15.70 -15.60
CA ALA A 235 3.44 -16.21 -15.90
C ALA A 235 2.96 -15.79 -17.30
N ILE A 236 3.19 -14.54 -17.71
CA ILE A 236 2.87 -14.07 -19.07
C ILE A 236 3.70 -14.81 -20.12
N GLU A 237 5.00 -14.97 -19.92
CA GLU A 237 5.88 -15.69 -20.86
C GLU A 237 5.47 -17.17 -20.96
N TYR A 238 5.16 -17.82 -19.83
CA TYR A 238 4.68 -19.21 -19.82
C TYR A 238 3.34 -19.38 -20.54
N ILE A 239 2.37 -18.49 -20.27
CA ILE A 239 1.01 -18.65 -20.81
C ILE A 239 0.99 -18.56 -22.35
N GLN A 240 1.89 -17.77 -22.95
CA GLN A 240 2.00 -17.61 -24.40
C GLN A 240 2.26 -18.95 -25.12
N HIS A 241 2.80 -19.94 -24.39
CA HIS A 241 3.05 -21.28 -24.90
C HIS A 241 2.01 -22.32 -24.46
N ALA A 242 0.97 -21.92 -23.71
CA ALA A 242 -0.10 -22.76 -23.19
C ALA A 242 -1.50 -22.20 -23.56
N PRO A 243 -2.05 -22.52 -24.75
CA PRO A 243 -3.29 -21.91 -25.25
C PRO A 243 -4.53 -22.10 -24.36
N GLU A 244 -4.68 -23.27 -23.74
CA GLU A 244 -5.80 -23.55 -22.83
C GLU A 244 -5.75 -22.69 -21.57
N LEU A 245 -4.56 -22.51 -21.00
CA LEU A 245 -4.35 -21.64 -19.85
C LEU A 245 -4.53 -20.17 -20.24
N THR A 246 -4.11 -19.78 -21.44
CA THR A 246 -4.32 -18.43 -21.98
C THR A 246 -5.81 -18.09 -22.04
N ALA A 247 -6.63 -18.99 -22.60
CA ALA A 247 -8.07 -18.78 -22.67
C ALA A 247 -8.71 -18.64 -21.28
N GLN A 248 -8.28 -19.47 -20.30
CA GLN A 248 -8.77 -19.40 -18.93
C GLN A 248 -8.38 -18.10 -18.22
N ALA A 249 -7.11 -17.68 -18.33
CA ALA A 249 -6.66 -16.44 -17.72
C ALA A 249 -7.29 -15.21 -18.37
N TRP A 250 -7.45 -15.22 -19.70
CA TRP A 250 -8.10 -14.12 -20.41
C TRP A 250 -9.58 -14.00 -20.07
N ASN A 251 -10.28 -15.12 -19.86
CA ASN A 251 -11.66 -15.10 -19.36
C ASN A 251 -11.75 -14.48 -17.96
N ARG A 252 -10.72 -14.64 -17.12
CA ARG A 252 -10.69 -14.08 -15.75
C ARG A 252 -10.26 -12.61 -15.68
N TYR A 253 -9.36 -12.18 -16.55
CA TYR A 253 -8.71 -10.86 -16.42
C TYR A 253 -8.90 -9.95 -17.62
N GLY A 254 -9.45 -10.42 -18.73
CA GLY A 254 -9.48 -9.67 -19.98
C GLY A 254 -10.21 -8.34 -19.88
N SER A 255 -11.36 -8.31 -19.19
CA SER A 255 -12.10 -7.08 -18.94
C SER A 255 -11.27 -6.12 -18.08
N PHE A 256 -10.73 -6.63 -16.97
CA PHE A 256 -9.87 -5.88 -16.07
C PHE A 256 -8.67 -5.24 -16.81
N VAL A 257 -7.97 -6.00 -17.66
CA VAL A 257 -6.81 -5.50 -18.42
C VAL A 257 -7.22 -4.36 -19.36
N ARG A 258 -8.31 -4.53 -20.12
CA ARG A 258 -8.80 -3.51 -21.06
C ARG A 258 -9.20 -2.23 -20.34
N THR A 259 -9.95 -2.37 -19.26
CA THR A 259 -10.44 -1.23 -18.49
C THR A 259 -9.29 -0.50 -17.78
N ARG A 260 -8.38 -1.23 -17.12
CA ARG A 260 -7.27 -0.63 -16.39
C ARG A 260 -6.30 0.13 -17.31
N LEU A 261 -6.13 -0.35 -18.53
CA LEU A 261 -5.31 0.31 -19.56
C LEU A 261 -6.08 1.31 -20.42
N ASN A 262 -7.40 1.40 -20.26
CA ASN A 262 -8.31 2.15 -21.11
C ASN A 262 -8.08 1.85 -22.62
N ARG A 263 -8.02 0.56 -22.96
CA ARG A 263 -7.68 0.05 -24.30
C ARG A 263 -8.52 -1.18 -24.66
N GLU A 264 -9.45 -1.02 -25.59
CA GLU A 264 -10.27 -2.13 -26.14
C GLU A 264 -9.44 -3.21 -26.86
N ASP A 265 -8.33 -2.78 -27.48
CA ASP A 265 -7.41 -3.66 -28.20
C ASP A 265 -6.39 -4.38 -27.30
N ALA A 266 -6.45 -4.15 -25.98
CA ALA A 266 -5.55 -4.79 -25.04
C ALA A 266 -5.73 -6.32 -25.07
N SER A 267 -4.61 -6.99 -24.87
CA SER A 267 -4.46 -8.44 -24.94
C SER A 267 -3.77 -8.96 -23.67
N PHE A 268 -3.62 -10.27 -23.56
CA PHE A 268 -2.95 -10.85 -22.38
C PHE A 268 -1.48 -10.41 -22.26
N SER A 269 -0.79 -10.09 -23.37
CA SER A 269 0.58 -9.56 -23.28
C SER A 269 0.65 -8.18 -22.60
N ASP A 270 -0.46 -7.45 -22.54
CA ASP A 270 -0.55 -6.17 -21.85
C ASP A 270 -0.82 -6.32 -20.34
N PHE A 271 -1.03 -7.55 -19.83
CA PHE A 271 -1.37 -7.80 -18.43
C PHE A 271 -0.37 -7.16 -17.44
N ALA A 272 0.92 -7.18 -17.76
CA ALA A 272 1.95 -6.59 -16.88
C ALA A 272 1.72 -5.09 -16.62
N GLY A 273 1.14 -4.36 -17.57
CA GLY A 273 0.80 -2.94 -17.39
C GLY A 273 -0.48 -2.70 -16.61
N ALA A 274 -1.38 -3.69 -16.56
CA ALA A 274 -2.63 -3.64 -15.80
C ALA A 274 -2.50 -4.24 -14.39
N ALA A 275 -1.48 -5.09 -14.16
CA ALA A 275 -1.34 -5.85 -12.94
C ALA A 275 -1.23 -4.95 -11.70
N LEU A 276 -1.90 -5.36 -10.61
CA LEU A 276 -1.85 -4.63 -9.35
C LEU A 276 -0.45 -4.70 -8.75
N SER A 277 0.11 -3.54 -8.43
CA SER A 277 1.31 -3.46 -7.62
C SER A 277 1.06 -3.92 -6.19
N ARG A 278 2.13 -4.27 -5.46
CA ARG A 278 2.02 -4.59 -4.02
C ARG A 278 1.43 -3.44 -3.19
N ALA A 279 1.62 -2.19 -3.63
CA ALA A 279 1.01 -1.01 -3.02
C ALA A 279 -0.52 -1.08 -3.09
N GLU A 280 -1.02 -1.28 -4.31
CA GLU A 280 -2.44 -1.37 -4.61
C GLU A 280 -3.07 -2.59 -3.92
N LEU A 281 -2.38 -3.74 -3.92
CA LEU A 281 -2.82 -4.91 -3.17
C LEU A 281 -2.96 -4.63 -1.66
N ALA A 282 -2.06 -3.83 -1.07
CA ALA A 282 -2.16 -3.44 0.33
C ALA A 282 -3.35 -2.50 0.58
N THR A 283 -3.57 -1.51 -0.30
CA THR A 283 -4.76 -0.64 -0.28
C THR A 283 -6.04 -1.48 -0.34
N MET A 284 -6.12 -2.43 -1.28
CA MET A 284 -7.28 -3.30 -1.45
C MET A 284 -7.53 -4.20 -0.25
N ASN A 285 -6.47 -4.78 0.33
CA ASN A 285 -6.61 -5.61 1.52
C ASN A 285 -7.24 -4.84 2.67
N LYS A 286 -6.78 -3.60 2.92
CA LYS A 286 -7.35 -2.73 3.95
C LYS A 286 -8.80 -2.38 3.65
N PHE A 287 -9.11 -2.06 2.38
CA PHE A 287 -10.47 -1.71 1.97
C PHE A 287 -11.46 -2.88 2.21
N PHE A 288 -11.04 -4.11 1.93
CA PHE A 288 -11.88 -5.31 2.08
C PHE A 288 -12.03 -5.83 3.52
N GLU A 289 -11.39 -5.21 4.51
CA GLU A 289 -11.55 -5.60 5.92
C GLU A 289 -12.96 -5.31 6.45
N ASN A 290 -13.66 -4.32 5.88
CA ASN A 290 -14.99 -3.93 6.29
C ASN A 290 -16.09 -4.39 5.32
N LYS A 291 -16.96 -5.29 5.78
CA LYS A 291 -18.01 -5.88 4.94
C LYS A 291 -19.34 -5.12 4.94
N ASP A 292 -19.50 -4.18 5.86
CA ASP A 292 -20.79 -3.50 6.09
C ASP A 292 -20.81 -2.11 5.44
N PHE A 293 -19.65 -1.55 5.08
CA PHE A 293 -19.59 -0.30 4.33
C PHE A 293 -18.36 -0.18 3.42
N LEU A 294 -18.51 0.62 2.36
CA LEU A 294 -17.45 1.00 1.44
C LEU A 294 -16.82 2.31 1.93
N ASP A 295 -15.56 2.25 2.38
CA ASP A 295 -14.87 3.38 3.03
C ASP A 295 -13.84 4.04 2.12
N PHE A 296 -14.18 5.20 1.56
CA PHE A 296 -13.28 6.02 0.76
C PHE A 296 -12.58 7.12 1.58
N ALA A 297 -12.73 7.14 2.91
CA ALA A 297 -12.19 8.21 3.76
C ALA A 297 -10.67 8.40 3.52
N TYR A 298 -10.28 9.64 3.25
CA TYR A 298 -8.91 10.09 2.99
C TYR A 298 -8.21 9.39 1.81
N MET A 299 -8.96 8.72 0.92
CA MET A 299 -8.40 8.18 -0.31
C MET A 299 -8.02 9.29 -1.30
N ASN A 300 -6.89 9.09 -1.98
CA ASN A 300 -6.49 9.92 -3.11
C ASN A 300 -7.17 9.42 -4.41
N ASP A 301 -7.01 10.18 -5.50
CA ASP A 301 -7.65 9.86 -6.79
C ASP A 301 -7.28 8.46 -7.31
N ASP A 302 -6.00 8.06 -7.21
CA ASP A 302 -5.52 6.76 -7.69
C ASP A 302 -6.15 5.59 -6.90
N ASP A 303 -6.20 5.71 -5.57
CA ASP A 303 -6.76 4.68 -4.69
C ASP A 303 -8.29 4.55 -4.88
N SER A 304 -8.99 5.67 -5.00
CA SER A 304 -10.43 5.69 -5.28
C SER A 304 -10.75 5.12 -6.66
N GLU A 305 -9.99 5.50 -7.70
CA GLU A 305 -10.13 4.94 -9.04
C GLU A 305 -9.87 3.43 -9.05
N LEU A 306 -8.83 2.97 -8.35
CA LEU A 306 -8.48 1.56 -8.24
C LEU A 306 -9.67 0.73 -7.70
N VAL A 307 -10.25 1.15 -6.58
CA VAL A 307 -11.37 0.44 -5.95
C VAL A 307 -12.58 0.38 -6.88
N VAL A 308 -13.00 1.52 -7.44
CA VAL A 308 -14.14 1.60 -8.37
C VAL A 308 -13.88 0.74 -9.60
N THR A 309 -12.68 0.82 -10.17
CA THR A 309 -12.29 0.05 -11.35
C THR A 309 -12.31 -1.44 -11.06
N LEU A 310 -11.76 -1.90 -9.93
CA LEU A 310 -11.72 -3.32 -9.61
C LEU A 310 -13.11 -3.90 -9.38
N ILE A 311 -13.93 -3.26 -8.56
CA ILE A 311 -15.30 -3.70 -8.30
C ILE A 311 -16.12 -3.64 -9.59
N GLY A 312 -16.10 -2.50 -10.29
CA GLY A 312 -16.87 -2.30 -11.52
C GLY A 312 -16.52 -3.31 -12.61
N ASN A 313 -15.24 -3.65 -12.80
CA ASN A 313 -14.84 -4.66 -13.80
C ASN A 313 -15.40 -6.04 -13.51
N VAL A 314 -15.35 -6.49 -12.25
CA VAL A 314 -15.86 -7.81 -11.87
C VAL A 314 -17.37 -7.88 -12.13
N ILE A 315 -18.10 -6.77 -11.95
CA ILE A 315 -19.52 -6.69 -12.26
C ILE A 315 -19.76 -6.63 -13.77
N ALA A 316 -18.96 -5.87 -14.53
CA ALA A 316 -19.05 -5.76 -15.98
C ALA A 316 -18.85 -7.10 -16.70
N GLU A 317 -18.10 -8.04 -16.11
CA GLU A 317 -17.95 -9.39 -16.63
C GLU A 317 -19.22 -10.25 -16.51
N ALA A 318 -20.17 -9.85 -15.67
CA ALA A 318 -21.39 -10.59 -15.39
C ALA A 318 -22.66 -9.90 -15.92
N VAL A 319 -22.62 -8.59 -16.16
CA VAL A 319 -23.77 -7.78 -16.56
C VAL A 319 -23.38 -6.77 -17.63
N ASP A 320 -24.14 -6.75 -18.72
CA ASP A 320 -24.18 -5.61 -19.63
C ASP A 320 -25.02 -4.50 -18.97
N ILE A 321 -24.34 -3.50 -18.42
CA ILE A 321 -25.01 -2.43 -17.67
C ILE A 321 -25.90 -1.57 -18.58
N ALA A 322 -25.55 -1.44 -19.87
CA ALA A 322 -26.34 -0.69 -20.82
C ALA A 322 -27.64 -1.42 -21.16
N GLU A 323 -27.59 -2.75 -21.29
CA GLU A 323 -28.79 -3.58 -21.43
C GLU A 323 -29.70 -3.44 -20.21
N PHE A 324 -29.14 -3.52 -19.00
CA PHE A 324 -29.89 -3.32 -17.75
C PHE A 324 -30.58 -1.96 -17.71
N ILE A 325 -29.85 -0.86 -17.96
CA ILE A 325 -30.40 0.51 -17.96
C ILE A 325 -31.53 0.63 -18.97
N ASN A 326 -31.33 0.14 -20.20
CA ASN A 326 -32.33 0.20 -21.26
C ASN A 326 -33.61 -0.58 -20.91
N ALA A 327 -33.47 -1.72 -20.23
CA ALA A 327 -34.61 -2.49 -19.73
C ALA A 327 -35.30 -1.79 -18.56
N ALA A 328 -34.54 -1.20 -17.64
CA ALA A 328 -35.04 -0.51 -16.46
C ALA A 328 -35.88 0.73 -16.82
N VAL A 329 -35.45 1.50 -17.82
CA VAL A 329 -36.20 2.67 -18.31
C VAL A 329 -37.58 2.29 -18.88
N ARG A 330 -37.78 1.04 -19.28
CA ARG A 330 -39.04 0.55 -19.83
C ARG A 330 -40.02 0.01 -18.78
N THR A 331 -39.59 -0.12 -17.53
CA THR A 331 -40.49 -0.60 -16.46
C THR A 331 -41.51 0.48 -16.09
N HIS A 332 -42.71 0.07 -15.72
CA HIS A 332 -43.82 0.99 -15.48
C HIS A 332 -43.99 1.39 -14.02
N ASP A 333 -43.43 0.61 -13.10
CA ASP A 333 -43.48 0.86 -11.67
C ASP A 333 -42.26 0.29 -10.93
N GLU A 334 -42.18 0.60 -9.64
CA GLU A 334 -41.09 0.16 -8.76
C GLU A 334 -41.08 -1.37 -8.57
N SER A 335 -42.22 -2.05 -8.68
CA SER A 335 -42.26 -3.52 -8.55
C SER A 335 -41.59 -4.20 -9.73
N GLU A 336 -41.84 -3.73 -10.95
CA GLU A 336 -41.20 -4.21 -12.16
C GLU A 336 -39.69 -3.92 -12.16
N LEU A 337 -39.28 -2.71 -11.77
CA LEU A 337 -37.87 -2.34 -11.63
C LEU A 337 -37.14 -3.25 -10.64
N ASN A 338 -37.74 -3.50 -9.46
CA ASN A 338 -37.14 -4.35 -8.44
C ASN A 338 -36.99 -5.80 -8.90
N LYS A 339 -37.98 -6.33 -9.63
CA LYS A 339 -37.88 -7.68 -10.22
C LYS A 339 -36.75 -7.75 -11.25
N LEU A 340 -36.64 -6.75 -12.11
CA LEU A 340 -35.58 -6.66 -13.12
C LEU A 340 -34.20 -6.61 -12.46
N TYR A 341 -34.00 -5.71 -11.50
CA TYR A 341 -32.73 -5.60 -10.78
C TYR A 341 -32.34 -6.93 -10.14
N ASN A 342 -33.27 -7.58 -9.42
CA ASN A 342 -33.00 -8.85 -8.75
C ASN A 342 -32.59 -9.95 -9.75
N GLN A 343 -33.18 -9.98 -10.95
CA GLN A 343 -32.77 -10.92 -12.00
C GLN A 343 -31.30 -10.72 -12.40
N TYR A 344 -30.88 -9.47 -12.62
CA TYR A 344 -29.48 -9.16 -12.95
C TYR A 344 -28.54 -9.42 -11.77
N ALA A 345 -28.95 -9.07 -10.54
CA ALA A 345 -28.19 -9.32 -9.33
C ALA A 345 -27.93 -10.82 -9.11
N GLU A 346 -28.91 -11.69 -9.34
CA GLU A 346 -28.73 -13.14 -9.25
C GLU A 346 -27.78 -13.67 -10.34
N SER A 347 -27.79 -13.09 -11.55
CA SER A 347 -26.80 -13.41 -12.59
C SER A 347 -25.37 -13.05 -12.15
N VAL A 348 -25.18 -11.87 -11.57
CA VAL A 348 -23.90 -11.45 -10.97
C VAL A 348 -23.45 -12.44 -9.90
N LYS A 349 -24.31 -12.76 -8.92
CA LYS A 349 -23.95 -13.68 -7.84
C LYS A 349 -23.56 -15.07 -8.37
N ALA A 350 -24.29 -15.59 -9.35
CA ALA A 350 -23.96 -16.86 -10.00
C ALA A 350 -22.59 -16.81 -10.69
N HIS A 351 -22.27 -15.72 -11.40
CA HIS A 351 -20.96 -15.49 -12.00
C HIS A 351 -19.85 -15.44 -10.94
N LEU A 352 -20.01 -14.63 -9.89
CA LEU A 352 -19.04 -14.50 -8.80
C LEU A 352 -18.74 -15.85 -8.11
N LEU A 353 -19.77 -16.66 -7.86
CA LEU A 353 -19.61 -18.01 -7.29
C LEU A 353 -18.79 -18.92 -8.21
N LYS A 354 -19.05 -18.88 -9.52
CA LYS A 354 -18.30 -19.65 -10.52
C LYS A 354 -16.83 -19.24 -10.56
N VAL A 355 -16.54 -17.94 -10.61
CA VAL A 355 -15.16 -17.44 -10.69
C VAL A 355 -14.36 -17.71 -9.41
N LYS A 356 -15.01 -17.61 -8.25
CA LYS A 356 -14.43 -17.97 -6.94
C LYS A 356 -14.07 -19.46 -6.83
N ALA A 357 -14.83 -20.35 -7.45
CA ALA A 357 -14.61 -21.80 -7.37
C ALA A 357 -13.35 -22.27 -8.11
N ASN A 358 -12.94 -21.57 -9.18
CA ASN A 358 -11.81 -21.98 -10.02
C ASN A 358 -10.46 -21.74 -9.34
N HIS A 359 -10.31 -20.65 -8.58
CA HIS A 359 -9.18 -20.40 -7.66
C HIS A 359 -9.65 -19.66 -6.41
N PRO A 360 -9.65 -20.31 -5.23
CA PRO A 360 -10.18 -19.70 -4.01
C PRO A 360 -9.23 -18.65 -3.40
N ASP A 361 -7.97 -18.65 -3.84
CA ASP A 361 -6.88 -17.83 -3.34
C ASP A 361 -6.54 -16.70 -4.33
N GLY A 362 -5.96 -15.60 -3.83
CA GLY A 362 -5.63 -14.41 -4.64
C GLY A 362 -6.50 -13.17 -4.35
N TRP A 363 -6.14 -12.02 -4.92
CA TRP A 363 -6.92 -10.78 -4.76
C TRP A 363 -8.27 -10.83 -5.48
N TYR A 364 -8.36 -11.45 -6.66
CA TYR A 364 -9.60 -11.46 -7.43
C TYR A 364 -10.65 -12.33 -6.72
N ALA A 365 -10.25 -13.52 -6.25
CA ALA A 365 -11.13 -14.40 -5.49
C ALA A 365 -11.59 -13.78 -4.16
N ARG A 366 -10.72 -12.99 -3.51
CA ARG A 366 -11.06 -12.22 -2.30
C ARG A 366 -12.06 -11.12 -2.61
N LEU A 367 -11.91 -10.41 -3.72
CA LEU A 367 -12.89 -9.42 -4.18
C LEU A 367 -14.25 -10.08 -4.49
N CYS A 368 -14.30 -11.21 -5.19
CA CYS A 368 -15.56 -11.94 -5.39
C CYS A 368 -16.22 -12.32 -4.06
N ARG A 369 -15.43 -12.77 -3.08
CA ARG A 369 -15.94 -13.09 -1.73
C ARG A 369 -16.44 -11.86 -1.00
N TYR A 370 -15.71 -10.75 -1.11
CA TYR A 370 -16.11 -9.46 -0.55
C TYR A 370 -17.47 -9.03 -1.09
N LEU A 371 -17.67 -9.11 -2.41
CA LEU A 371 -18.93 -8.76 -3.07
C LEU A 371 -20.07 -9.75 -2.79
N LEU A 372 -19.77 -11.04 -2.57
CA LEU A 372 -20.80 -12.04 -2.23
C LEU A 372 -21.24 -11.97 -0.76
N ASP A 373 -20.31 -11.68 0.14
CA ASP A 373 -20.56 -11.62 1.58
C ASP A 373 -21.02 -10.22 2.03
N GLY A 374 -20.65 -9.18 1.28
CA GLY A 374 -20.83 -7.78 1.66
C GLY A 374 -22.28 -7.36 1.65
N ARG A 375 -22.71 -6.69 2.72
CA ARG A 375 -24.03 -6.04 2.83
C ARG A 375 -23.77 -4.57 3.06
N PHE A 376 -23.54 -3.84 1.97
CA PHE A 376 -23.12 -2.44 2.06
C PHE A 376 -24.30 -1.58 2.53
N GLU A 377 -24.35 -1.31 3.83
CA GLU A 377 -25.33 -0.42 4.44
C GLU A 377 -24.95 1.05 4.20
N LYS A 378 -23.64 1.30 4.03
CA LYS A 378 -23.09 2.65 3.89
C LYS A 378 -21.97 2.74 2.85
N VAL A 379 -21.88 3.89 2.19
CA VAL A 379 -20.70 4.33 1.43
C VAL A 379 -20.23 5.66 2.02
N LEU A 380 -18.99 5.70 2.49
CA LEU A 380 -18.40 6.85 3.17
C LEU A 380 -17.39 7.56 2.27
N PHE A 381 -17.59 8.86 2.07
CA PHE A 381 -16.64 9.79 1.48
C PHE A 381 -16.31 10.85 2.53
N ASP A 382 -15.10 10.81 3.08
CA ASP A 382 -14.62 11.77 4.06
C ASP A 382 -13.24 12.28 3.63
N HIS A 383 -13.15 13.54 3.21
CA HIS A 383 -11.91 14.14 2.68
C HIS A 383 -11.32 13.35 1.49
N SER A 384 -12.18 12.69 0.73
CA SER A 384 -11.82 11.82 -0.39
C SER A 384 -11.63 12.63 -1.68
N LYS A 385 -10.62 12.26 -2.47
CA LYS A 385 -10.53 12.67 -3.89
C LYS A 385 -11.18 11.58 -4.74
N PHE A 386 -11.99 11.97 -5.71
CA PHE A 386 -12.85 11.03 -6.43
C PHE A 386 -13.00 11.36 -7.92
N ARG A 387 -12.20 12.30 -8.44
CA ARG A 387 -12.28 12.75 -9.82
C ARG A 387 -11.90 11.66 -10.81
N ALA A 388 -10.83 10.91 -10.53
CA ALA A 388 -10.41 9.81 -11.40
C ALA A 388 -11.45 8.67 -11.41
N ALA A 389 -11.98 8.33 -10.24
CA ALA A 389 -13.07 7.36 -10.09
C ALA A 389 -14.34 7.77 -10.86
N ASN A 390 -14.72 9.06 -10.83
CA ASN A 390 -15.84 9.59 -11.62
C ASN A 390 -15.64 9.43 -13.14
N ALA A 391 -14.41 9.36 -13.62
CA ALA A 391 -14.09 9.16 -15.03
C ALA A 391 -13.94 7.68 -15.40
N SER A 392 -14.04 6.75 -14.45
CA SER A 392 -13.90 5.31 -14.70
C SER A 392 -14.99 4.82 -15.65
N PRO A 393 -14.66 4.05 -16.70
CA PRO A 393 -15.65 3.55 -17.65
C PRO A 393 -16.62 2.54 -17.02
N VAL A 394 -16.27 1.98 -15.86
CA VAL A 394 -17.07 0.98 -15.12
C VAL A 394 -17.74 1.55 -13.86
N LEU A 395 -17.92 2.89 -13.79
CA LEU A 395 -18.53 3.55 -12.65
C LEU A 395 -19.99 3.10 -12.40
N ARG A 396 -20.74 2.82 -13.46
CA ARG A 396 -22.15 2.39 -13.35
C ARG A 396 -22.26 1.00 -12.73
N GLU A 397 -21.37 0.11 -13.12
CA GLU A 397 -21.23 -1.25 -12.61
C GLU A 397 -20.81 -1.25 -11.14
N PHE A 398 -19.92 -0.33 -10.77
CA PHE A 398 -19.60 -0.08 -9.37
C PHE A 398 -20.86 0.31 -8.57
N TRP A 399 -21.64 1.29 -9.03
CA TRP A 399 -22.87 1.70 -8.33
C TRP A 399 -23.93 0.60 -8.27
N PHE A 400 -24.03 -0.22 -9.32
CA PHE A 400 -24.91 -1.39 -9.33
C PHE A 400 -24.52 -2.37 -8.21
N SER A 401 -23.22 -2.57 -7.97
CA SER A 401 -22.73 -3.50 -6.94
C SER A 401 -23.14 -3.13 -5.51
N VAL A 402 -23.40 -1.84 -5.26
CA VAL A 402 -23.62 -1.31 -3.90
C VAL A 402 -24.86 -1.92 -3.25
N ASN A 403 -25.87 -2.32 -4.03
CA ASN A 403 -27.10 -2.94 -3.53
C ASN A 403 -27.22 -4.43 -3.92
N LEU A 404 -26.10 -5.13 -4.13
CA LEU A 404 -26.10 -6.51 -4.64
C LEU A 404 -26.71 -7.52 -3.65
N ASN A 405 -26.42 -7.37 -2.35
CA ASN A 405 -26.90 -8.28 -1.29
C ASN A 405 -27.75 -7.56 -0.23
N HIS A 406 -28.24 -6.37 -0.56
CA HIS A 406 -29.06 -5.57 0.35
C HIS A 406 -30.41 -5.29 -0.31
N THR A 407 -31.43 -5.01 0.50
CA THR A 407 -32.78 -4.67 0.00
C THR A 407 -33.24 -3.31 0.48
N GLU A 408 -32.59 -2.75 1.50
CA GLU A 408 -32.89 -1.41 2.01
C GLU A 408 -32.02 -0.36 1.32
N ALA A 409 -32.37 0.91 1.52
CA ALA A 409 -31.63 2.03 0.96
C ALA A 409 -30.23 2.09 1.57
N VAL A 410 -29.21 2.15 0.72
CA VAL A 410 -27.84 2.39 1.16
C VAL A 410 -27.67 3.85 1.58
N TYR A 411 -26.92 4.08 2.65
CA TYR A 411 -26.60 5.41 3.16
C TYR A 411 -25.30 5.94 2.54
N LEU A 412 -25.38 7.03 1.77
CA LEU A 412 -24.21 7.71 1.21
C LEU A 412 -23.87 8.92 2.09
N ASP A 413 -22.66 8.94 2.63
CA ASP A 413 -22.18 10.00 3.52
C ASP A 413 -21.03 10.74 2.85
N ILE A 414 -21.26 11.99 2.47
CA ILE A 414 -20.36 12.77 1.62
C ILE A 414 -19.94 14.02 2.40
N HIS A 415 -18.74 13.97 2.98
CA HIS A 415 -18.18 15.03 3.81
C HIS A 415 -16.86 15.56 3.23
N GLN A 416 -16.79 16.86 2.98
CA GLN A 416 -15.57 17.58 2.54
C GLN A 416 -14.76 16.87 1.45
N SER A 417 -15.46 16.20 0.54
CA SER A 417 -14.89 15.34 -0.50
C SER A 417 -15.17 15.93 -1.89
N GLU A 418 -14.44 15.47 -2.90
CA GLU A 418 -14.88 15.69 -4.28
C GLU A 418 -16.21 14.96 -4.51
N THR A 419 -17.19 15.66 -5.10
CA THR A 419 -18.55 15.13 -5.30
C THR A 419 -18.52 13.87 -6.17
N PRO A 420 -18.98 12.71 -5.67
CA PRO A 420 -19.10 11.51 -6.49
C PRO A 420 -20.21 11.69 -7.54
N ASP A 421 -19.96 11.21 -8.76
CA ASP A 421 -20.97 11.07 -9.79
C ASP A 421 -21.77 9.80 -9.51
N LEU A 422 -23.00 9.96 -9.02
CA LEU A 422 -23.86 8.86 -8.62
C LEU A 422 -24.44 8.08 -9.82
N SER A 423 -24.33 8.64 -11.04
CA SER A 423 -24.90 8.11 -12.29
C SER A 423 -26.40 7.84 -12.25
N GLU A 424 -27.03 7.59 -13.40
CA GLU A 424 -28.45 7.21 -13.46
C GLU A 424 -28.78 5.96 -12.63
N ILE A 425 -27.79 5.10 -12.32
CA ILE A 425 -27.95 3.91 -11.48
C ILE A 425 -28.52 4.25 -10.11
N PHE A 426 -28.23 5.44 -9.56
CA PHE A 426 -28.83 5.93 -8.31
C PHE A 426 -30.36 5.75 -8.26
N TRP A 427 -31.03 6.01 -9.39
CA TRP A 427 -32.49 5.89 -9.52
C TRP A 427 -32.95 4.50 -9.93
N LEU A 428 -32.04 3.59 -10.28
CA LEU A 428 -32.33 2.24 -10.75
C LEU A 428 -32.09 1.15 -9.68
N LEU A 429 -31.52 1.51 -8.54
CA LEU A 429 -31.36 0.60 -7.40
C LEU A 429 -32.71 0.20 -6.77
N PRO A 430 -32.85 -0.97 -6.14
CA PRO A 430 -34.12 -1.41 -5.56
C PRO A 430 -34.75 -0.42 -4.58
N ALA A 431 -33.90 0.25 -3.79
CA ALA A 431 -34.27 1.38 -2.96
C ALA A 431 -33.37 2.57 -3.29
N VAL A 432 -33.95 3.77 -3.44
CA VAL A 432 -33.20 5.00 -3.70
C VAL A 432 -32.29 5.29 -2.50
N PRO A 433 -30.96 5.45 -2.70
CA PRO A 433 -30.05 5.71 -1.59
C PRO A 433 -30.42 6.95 -0.78
N THR A 434 -30.15 6.88 0.52
CA THR A 434 -30.27 8.03 1.43
C THR A 434 -28.95 8.76 1.46
N THR A 435 -28.93 10.10 1.35
CA THR A 435 -27.68 10.85 1.17
C THR A 435 -27.50 11.96 2.21
N ASN A 436 -26.28 12.10 2.72
CA ASN A 436 -25.87 13.17 3.62
C ASN A 436 -24.72 13.96 2.98
N TRP A 437 -24.88 15.27 2.83
CA TRP A 437 -23.94 16.14 2.14
C TRP A 437 -23.42 17.21 3.10
N SER A 438 -22.24 17.01 3.69
CA SER A 438 -21.65 17.91 4.67
C SER A 438 -20.50 18.71 4.06
N ASP A 439 -20.68 20.03 3.91
CA ASP A 439 -19.72 20.95 3.28
C ASP A 439 -19.37 20.60 1.81
N VAL A 440 -20.31 19.98 1.10
CA VAL A 440 -20.20 19.63 -0.33
C VAL A 440 -21.53 19.98 -1.01
N PRO A 441 -21.52 20.58 -2.22
CA PRO A 441 -22.76 20.81 -2.96
C PRO A 441 -23.48 19.51 -3.29
N GLU A 442 -24.79 19.46 -3.01
CA GLU A 442 -25.63 18.33 -3.42
C GLU A 442 -25.69 18.24 -4.94
N ARG A 443 -25.45 17.05 -5.49
CA ARG A 443 -25.56 16.79 -6.93
C ARG A 443 -26.21 15.45 -7.17
N PHE A 444 -27.40 15.48 -7.74
CA PHE A 444 -28.16 14.28 -8.11
C PHE A 444 -28.25 14.14 -9.63
N PRO A 445 -28.21 12.90 -10.15
CA PRO A 445 -28.47 12.61 -11.54
C PRO A 445 -29.97 12.80 -11.85
N GLU A 446 -30.32 13.02 -13.12
CA GLU A 446 -31.73 13.00 -13.54
C GLU A 446 -32.26 11.56 -13.51
N SER A 447 -33.53 11.40 -13.11
CA SER A 447 -34.19 10.09 -13.16
C SER A 447 -34.51 9.73 -14.62
N PRO A 448 -34.10 8.53 -15.08
CA PRO A 448 -34.42 8.10 -16.44
C PRO A 448 -35.78 7.40 -16.52
N LEU A 449 -36.50 7.25 -15.40
CA LEU A 449 -37.74 6.47 -15.30
C LEU A 449 -38.97 7.30 -15.66
N SER A 450 -40.01 6.65 -16.20
CA SER A 450 -41.29 7.31 -16.49
C SER A 450 -42.20 7.48 -15.27
N PHE A 451 -41.83 6.91 -14.12
CA PHE A 451 -42.57 6.99 -12.87
C PHE A 451 -41.70 7.61 -11.78
N GLN A 452 -42.36 8.28 -10.83
CA GLN A 452 -41.66 9.01 -9.78
C GLN A 452 -41.08 8.07 -8.74
N ARG A 453 -39.86 8.34 -8.28
CA ARG A 453 -39.26 7.69 -7.11
C ARG A 453 -38.94 8.71 -6.02
N THR A 454 -38.84 8.22 -4.78
CA THR A 454 -38.54 9.08 -3.62
C THR A 454 -37.36 8.54 -2.82
N GLY A 455 -36.45 9.43 -2.47
CA GLY A 455 -35.34 9.18 -1.55
C GLY A 455 -35.30 10.22 -0.44
N SER A 456 -34.22 10.19 0.34
CA SER A 456 -33.98 11.12 1.45
C SER A 456 -32.61 11.78 1.31
N THR A 457 -32.55 13.10 1.50
CA THR A 457 -31.30 13.88 1.49
C THR A 457 -31.24 14.83 2.70
N ARG A 458 -30.03 15.17 3.16
CA ARG A 458 -29.81 16.30 4.07
C ARG A 458 -28.45 16.96 3.79
N GLY A 459 -28.38 18.27 3.98
CA GLY A 459 -27.16 19.08 3.83
C GLY A 459 -26.24 19.05 5.06
N GLY A 460 -26.08 17.89 5.69
CA GLY A 460 -25.24 17.68 6.86
C GLY A 460 -26.00 17.32 8.14
N ASP A 461 -25.27 16.88 9.17
CA ASP A 461 -25.84 16.24 10.36
C ASP A 461 -26.77 17.13 11.19
N SER A 462 -26.61 18.45 11.06
CA SER A 462 -27.44 19.44 11.76
C SER A 462 -28.74 19.78 11.04
N TYR A 463 -28.92 19.32 9.79
CA TYR A 463 -30.08 19.65 8.97
C TYR A 463 -31.12 18.52 8.97
N PRO A 464 -32.42 18.84 8.92
CA PRO A 464 -33.46 17.83 8.84
C PRO A 464 -33.43 17.10 7.50
N TRP A 465 -33.86 15.83 7.51
CA TRP A 465 -34.10 15.05 6.30
C TRP A 465 -35.16 15.68 5.40
N GLN A 466 -34.86 15.74 4.10
CA GLN A 466 -35.74 16.24 3.05
C GLN A 466 -36.07 15.12 2.06
N THR A 467 -37.27 15.17 1.49
CA THR A 467 -37.68 14.22 0.45
C THR A 467 -37.05 14.61 -0.88
N LEU A 468 -36.23 13.72 -1.42
CA LEU A 468 -35.73 13.78 -2.79
C LEU A 468 -36.73 13.14 -3.74
N ARG A 469 -37.03 13.77 -4.88
CA ARG A 469 -37.96 13.25 -5.90
C ARG A 469 -37.26 13.23 -7.25
N GLY A 470 -37.33 12.09 -7.93
CA GLY A 470 -36.81 11.87 -9.27
C GLY A 470 -37.90 11.38 -10.19
#